data_AF-A0A3M3WL76-F1
#
_entry.id   AF-A0A3M3WL76-F1
#
_cell.length_a   1.000
_cell.length_b   1.000
_cell.length_c   1.000
_cell.angle_alpha   90.00
_cell.angle_beta   90.00
_cell.angle_gamma   90.00
#
_symmetry.space_group_name_H-M   'P 1'
#
loop_
_entity.id
_entity.type
_entity.pdbx_description
1 polymer ?
#
loop_
_entity_poly.entity_id
_entity_poly.type
_entity_poly.pdbx_seq_one_letter_code
_entity_poly.pdbx_strand_id
1 'polypeptide(L)'
;FDANGNLLQLVRGQVMGWDARNQLQHITTVQRKDAPNDDERYVYDGQGQRCRKISTAQASGRTLTNEVRYLPGLEVRTTADGETLHVVTA
;
A
#
# COMPACT_ATOMS: atom_id res chain seq x y z
N PHE A 1 6.17 17.72 7.21
CA PHE A 1 6.91 17.31 6.01
C PHE A 1 8.28 16.81 6.43
N ASP A 2 8.91 15.91 5.68
CA ASP A 2 10.33 15.58 5.87
C ASP A 2 11.23 16.67 5.23
N ALA A 3 12.55 16.46 5.28
CA ALA A 3 13.53 17.40 4.72
C ALA A 3 13.45 17.54 3.18
N ASN A 4 12.87 16.57 2.48
CA ASN A 4 12.67 16.58 1.03
C ASN A 4 11.30 17.16 0.63
N GLY A 5 10.52 17.66 1.59
CA GLY A 5 9.21 18.24 1.34
C GLY A 5 8.10 17.21 1.18
N ASN A 6 8.30 15.96 1.60
CA ASN A 6 7.25 14.95 1.55
C ASN A 6 6.31 15.03 2.75
N LEU A 7 5.02 14.80 2.52
CA LEU A 7 4.01 14.86 3.57
C LEU A 7 4.18 13.67 4.55
N LEU A 8 4.26 13.94 5.86
CA LEU A 8 4.47 12.89 6.88
C LEU A 8 3.17 12.26 7.38
N GLN A 9 2.05 12.95 7.21
CA GLN A 9 0.73 12.48 7.64
C GLN A 9 -0.31 12.89 6.60
N LEU A 10 -1.05 11.92 6.06
CA LEU A 10 -2.10 12.16 5.08
C LEU A 10 -3.27 12.92 5.73
N VAL A 11 -3.72 12.37 6.85
CA VAL A 11 -4.65 12.96 7.82
C VAL A 11 -4.15 12.60 9.22
N ARG A 12 -4.74 13.19 10.27
CA ARG A 12 -4.33 12.91 11.65
C ARG A 12 -4.40 11.40 11.93
N GLY A 13 -3.26 10.83 12.34
CA GLY A 13 -3.15 9.40 12.66
C GLY A 13 -2.78 8.49 11.49
N GLN A 14 -2.73 8.99 10.26
CA GLN A 14 -2.27 8.24 9.08
C GLN A 14 -0.88 8.68 8.65
N VAL A 15 0.13 7.98 9.16
CA VAL A 15 1.54 8.28 8.88
C VAL A 15 1.93 7.78 7.50
N MET A 16 2.71 8.58 6.78
CA MET A 16 3.25 8.26 5.45
C MET A 16 4.77 8.09 5.55
N GLY A 17 5.30 7.06 4.88
CA GLY A 17 6.73 6.83 4.73
C GLY A 17 7.14 6.89 3.27
N TRP A 18 8.29 7.51 3.02
CA TRP A 18 8.83 7.78 1.69
C TRP A 18 10.17 7.08 1.54
N ASP A 19 10.46 6.59 0.34
CA ASP A 19 11.77 6.03 0.05
C ASP A 19 12.80 7.11 -0.36
N ALA A 20 14.04 6.67 -0.57
CA ALA A 20 15.14 7.56 -0.97
C ALA A 20 14.94 8.21 -2.36
N ARG A 21 13.99 7.73 -3.16
CA ARG A 21 13.65 8.27 -4.49
C ARG A 21 12.44 9.19 -4.45
N ASN A 22 12.00 9.61 -3.26
CA ASN A 22 10.85 10.48 -3.07
C ASN A 22 9.51 9.82 -3.45
N GLN A 23 9.43 8.49 -3.36
CA GLN A 23 8.24 7.72 -3.70
C GLN A 23 7.54 7.29 -2.41
N LEU A 24 6.21 7.37 -2.40
CA LEU A 24 5.42 6.95 -1.25
C LEU A 24 5.57 5.43 -1.07
N GLN A 25 6.26 5.00 -0.03
CA GLN A 25 6.58 3.59 0.21
C GLN A 25 5.55 2.91 1.11
N HIS A 26 5.05 3.61 2.13
CA HIS A 26 4.02 3.08 3.03
C HIS A 26 3.06 4.14 3.57
N ILE A 27 1.84 3.72 3.90
CA ILE A 27 0.89 4.46 4.73
C ILE A 27 0.47 3.53 5.87
N THR A 28 0.48 4.03 7.11
CA THR A 28 -0.25 3.42 8.21
C THR A 28 -1.69 3.93 8.17
N THR A 29 -2.62 3.08 7.74
CA THR A 29 -4.03 3.48 7.52
C THR A 29 -4.82 3.49 8.82
N VAL A 30 -4.53 2.55 9.73
CA VAL A 30 -5.06 2.51 11.10
C VAL A 30 -3.92 2.20 12.07
N GLN A 31 -3.62 3.15 12.95
CA GLN A 31 -2.72 2.91 14.07
C GLN A 31 -3.45 2.14 15.16
N ARG A 32 -2.91 0.99 15.56
CA ARG A 32 -3.40 0.19 16.68
C ARG A 32 -2.39 0.24 17.82
N LYS A 33 -2.89 0.15 19.05
CA LYS A 33 -2.06 0.21 20.26
C LYS A 33 -1.48 -1.16 20.60
N ASP A 34 -2.33 -2.18 20.57
CA ASP A 34 -2.04 -3.53 21.08
C ASP A 34 -2.13 -4.61 19.97
N ALA A 35 -2.08 -4.19 18.71
CA ALA A 35 -2.09 -5.07 17.55
C ALA A 35 -1.22 -4.46 16.44
N PRO A 36 -0.77 -5.26 15.44
CA PRO A 36 -0.14 -4.70 14.26
C PRO A 36 -1.05 -3.69 13.58
N ASN A 37 -0.47 -2.62 13.06
CA ASN A 37 -1.21 -1.60 12.33
C ASN A 37 -1.86 -2.17 11.07
N ASP A 38 -2.86 -1.45 10.57
CA ASP A 38 -3.31 -1.63 9.20
C ASP A 38 -2.43 -0.74 8.32
N ASP A 39 -1.93 -1.28 7.20
CA ASP A 39 -0.95 -0.62 6.34
C ASP A 39 -1.25 -0.79 4.85
N GLU A 40 -0.84 0.20 4.06
CA GLU A 40 -0.73 0.08 2.61
C GLU A 40 0.72 0.33 2.20
N ARG A 41 1.30 -0.57 1.40
CA ARG A 41 2.67 -0.51 0.92
C ARG A 41 2.71 -0.50 -0.60
N TYR A 42 3.70 0.18 -1.15
CA TYR A 42 3.84 0.35 -2.58
C TYR A 42 5.25 -0.03 -3.04
N VAL A 43 5.32 -0.64 -4.21
CA VAL A 43 6.58 -0.97 -4.89
C VAL A 43 6.56 -0.34 -6.27
N TYR A 44 7.70 0.22 -6.65
CA TYR A 44 7.90 0.92 -7.91
C TYR A 44 9.01 0.26 -8.72
N ASP A 45 8.96 0.41 -10.03
CA ASP A 45 10.02 -0.04 -10.93
C ASP A 45 11.18 0.97 -11.02
N GLY A 46 12.15 0.67 -11.90
CA GLY A 46 13.30 1.53 -12.14
C GLY A 46 12.93 2.93 -12.66
N GLN A 47 11.78 3.09 -13.33
CA GLN A 47 11.29 4.37 -13.84
C GLN A 47 10.38 5.10 -12.85
N GLY A 48 10.07 4.48 -11.71
CA GLY A 48 9.19 5.03 -10.70
C GLY A 48 7.70 4.81 -10.96
N GLN A 49 7.36 3.91 -11.88
CA GLN A 49 5.98 3.48 -12.06
C GLN A 49 5.61 2.48 -10.97
N ARG A 50 4.44 2.65 -10.35
CA ARG A 50 3.96 1.72 -9.33
C ARG A 50 3.63 0.38 -9.97
N CYS A 51 4.29 -0.69 -9.51
CA CYS A 51 4.10 -2.05 -10.00
C CYS A 51 3.34 -2.94 -9.00
N ARG A 52 3.32 -2.58 -7.71
CA ARG A 52 2.64 -3.33 -6.67
C ARG A 52 2.01 -2.42 -5.62
N LYS A 53 0.84 -2.83 -5.12
CA LYS A 53 0.20 -2.29 -3.93
C LYS A 53 -0.20 -3.44 -3.02
N ILE A 54 0.15 -3.37 -1.75
CA ILE A 54 -0.18 -4.39 -0.74
C ILE A 54 -0.93 -3.69 0.38
N SER A 55 -2.14 -4.15 0.69
CA SER A 55 -2.95 -3.60 1.77
C SER A 55 -3.13 -4.67 2.84
N THR A 56 -2.69 -4.38 4.06
CA THR A 56 -2.77 -5.25 5.23
C THR A 56 -3.77 -4.66 6.23
N ALA A 57 -4.71 -5.46 6.73
CA ALA A 57 -5.66 -5.01 7.73
C ALA A 57 -5.94 -6.10 8.78
N GLN A 58 -6.13 -5.72 10.04
CA GLN A 58 -6.55 -6.65 11.10
C GLN A 58 -8.08 -6.77 11.13
N ALA A 59 -8.59 -8.00 11.00
CA ALA A 59 -10.01 -8.32 11.09
C ALA A 59 -10.23 -9.67 11.80
N SER A 60 -11.11 -9.70 12.81
CA SER A 60 -11.52 -10.92 13.51
C SER A 60 -10.35 -11.80 14.00
N GLY A 61 -9.30 -11.18 14.55
CA GLY A 61 -8.13 -11.88 15.08
C GLY A 61 -7.14 -12.42 14.04
N ARG A 62 -7.33 -12.12 12.75
CA ARG A 62 -6.39 -12.45 11.68
C ARG A 62 -5.95 -11.19 10.92
N THR A 63 -4.82 -11.31 10.25
CA THR A 63 -4.35 -10.32 9.28
C THR A 63 -4.87 -10.67 7.89
N LEU A 64 -5.57 -9.75 7.25
CA LEU A 64 -6.01 -9.82 5.87
C LEU A 64 -4.99 -9.09 4.99
N THR A 65 -4.53 -9.76 3.93
CA THR A 65 -3.60 -9.17 2.96
C THR A 65 -4.24 -9.19 1.58
N ASN A 66 -4.46 -8.00 1.02
CA ASN A 66 -4.87 -7.81 -0.36
C ASN A 66 -3.69 -7.29 -1.17
N GLU A 67 -3.62 -7.65 -2.45
CA GLU A 67 -2.55 -7.24 -3.35
C GLU A 67 -3.11 -6.79 -4.70
N VAL A 68 -2.52 -5.75 -5.28
CA VAL A 68 -2.71 -5.36 -6.68
C VAL A 68 -1.36 -5.34 -7.36
N ARG A 69 -1.23 -6.05 -8.48
CA ARG A 69 -0.09 -5.96 -9.40
C ARG A 69 -0.50 -5.20 -10.64
N TYR A 70 0.27 -4.16 -10.97
CA TYR A 70 0.04 -3.32 -12.14
C TYR A 70 0.96 -3.78 -13.26
N LEU A 71 0.36 -4.13 -14.39
CA LEU A 71 1.02 -4.56 -15.61
C LEU A 71 0.52 -3.68 -16.78
N PRO A 72 1.24 -3.66 -17.91
CA PRO A 72 0.75 -2.98 -19.11
C PRO A 72 -0.63 -3.54 -19.54
N GLY A 73 -1.67 -2.70 -19.47
CA GLY A 73 -3.04 -3.06 -19.85
C GLY A 73 -3.78 -3.97 -18.88
N LEU A 74 -3.23 -4.28 -17.71
CA LEU A 74 -3.81 -5.25 -16.79
C LEU A 74 -3.49 -4.94 -15.33
N GLU A 75 -4.50 -5.07 -14.47
CA GLU A 75 -4.31 -5.24 -13.04
C GLU A 75 -4.68 -6.66 -12.61
N VAL A 76 -3.82 -7.28 -11.82
CA VAL A 76 -4.13 -8.53 -11.11
C VAL A 76 -4.39 -8.19 -9.65
N ARG A 77 -5.63 -8.38 -9.20
CA ARG A 77 -6.06 -8.07 -7.83
C ARG A 77 -6.32 -9.37 -7.09
N THR A 78 -5.56 -9.63 -6.03
CA THR A 78 -5.73 -10.80 -5.17
C THR A 78 -6.21 -10.37 -3.79
N THR A 79 -7.26 -10.99 -3.29
CA THR A 79 -7.83 -10.72 -1.96
C THR A 79 -7.30 -11.71 -0.92
N ALA A 80 -7.51 -11.40 0.36
CA ALA A 80 -7.03 -12.20 1.49
C ALA A 80 -7.62 -13.62 1.56
N ASP A 81 -8.76 -13.88 0.92
CA ASP A 81 -9.37 -15.21 0.78
C ASP A 81 -8.89 -15.96 -0.48
N GLY A 82 -8.01 -15.35 -1.28
CA GLY A 82 -7.40 -15.96 -2.45
C GLY A 82 -8.16 -15.76 -3.76
N GLU A 83 -9.27 -15.02 -3.76
CA GLU A 83 -9.93 -14.61 -5.01
C GLU A 83 -8.97 -13.76 -5.84
N THR A 84 -8.94 -13.99 -7.15
CA THR A 84 -8.14 -13.22 -8.09
C THR A 84 -9.02 -12.65 -9.19
N LEU A 85 -9.03 -11.31 -9.29
CA LEU A 85 -9.73 -10.55 -10.32
C LEU A 85 -8.73 -9.94 -11.29
N HIS A 86 -8.94 -10.21 -12.59
CA HIS A 86 -8.20 -9.59 -13.69
C HIS A 86 -8.99 -8.40 -14.24
N VAL A 87 -8.41 -7.20 -14.16
CA VAL A 87 -9.04 -5.97 -14.66
C VAL A 87 -8.25 -5.46 -15.84
N VAL A 88 -8.85 -5.49 -17.04
CA VAL A 88 -8.26 -4.90 -18.23
C VAL A 88 -8.35 -3.38 -18.12
N THR A 89 -7.21 -2.71 -18.26
CA THR A 89 -7.12 -1.25 -18.18
C THR A 89 -6.90 -0.67 -19.58
N ALA A 90 -7.65 0.38 -19.91
CA ALA A 90 -7.57 1.09 -21.20
C ALA A 90 -6.29 1.95 -21.33
#